data_AF-A0A4Z2CP24-F1
#
_entry.id   AF-A0A4Z2CP24-F1
#
_cell.length_a   1.000
_cell.length_b   1.000
_cell.length_c   1.000
_cell.angle_alpha   90.00
_cell.angle_beta   90.00
_cell.angle_gamma   90.00
#
_symmetry.space_group_name_H-M   'P 1'
#
loop_
_entity.id
_entity.type
_entity.pdbx_description
1 polymer ?
#
loop_
_entity_poly.entity_id
_entity_poly.type
_entity_poly.pdbx_seq_one_letter_code
_entity_poly.pdbx_strand_id
1 'polypeptide(L)'
;MTMLIGSNRFCIKLSSHINISTFYQQFTTLNQIFLLNSNDIYRNLAFEECLYYQYEKQLNLLKIDQLPWFTKILLWRNNPCIVIGRFQNVWKEVNLPLLYSNNMQLARRYSGGGAVYHDLGNLNISFIQPKRYMNRQQCMEFLQSVLQRLLISSNYLIHIGGRYDLWITEKGTSTSILQNKSKISGSSSKFGANMAYHHCTLLFDANLNNLSEVLKPTFVNLQTKATDSIQSPVKNLNVNIDILLNGIIEDGLKWISSKNDVNASNPIVTNVLEGQESQFIHSMKDFEQTLTSLKTWSWIYGSSPRFQLALEDYEPNLSHLTSQFGSIILDCDRGGIFKSIGFIDSQRCTSHSLKDFLSDVTSCLHGAECRTNSWDSILDHFISRKVIHHLNYENIPDEQLLIIKALKMVSSLF
;
A
#
# COMPACT_ATOMS: atom_id res chain seq x y z
N MET A 1 -7.33 -54.10 -50.67
CA MET A 1 -6.42 -54.93 -49.86
C MET A 1 -5.25 -54.04 -49.44
N THR A 2 -5.47 -53.11 -48.51
CA THR A 2 -5.25 -53.15 -47.05
C THR A 2 -3.89 -52.54 -46.65
N MET A 3 -3.98 -51.40 -45.93
CA MET A 3 -3.11 -50.84 -44.85
C MET A 3 -1.59 -50.71 -45.09
N LEU A 4 -0.94 -49.59 -44.72
CA LEU A 4 -0.76 -49.13 -43.32
C LEU A 4 -0.47 -47.63 -43.26
N ILE A 5 -1.30 -46.87 -42.53
CA ILE A 5 -0.90 -45.62 -41.86
C ILE A 5 -1.41 -45.76 -40.43
N GLY A 6 -0.49 -45.87 -39.47
CA GLY A 6 -0.80 -46.01 -38.05
C GLY A 6 -1.09 -44.66 -37.42
N SER A 7 -2.33 -44.47 -36.97
CA SER A 7 -2.74 -43.41 -36.06
C SER A 7 -3.19 -44.03 -34.74
N ASN A 8 -2.32 -44.07 -33.73
CA ASN A 8 -2.73 -44.49 -32.38
C ASN A 8 -3.37 -43.32 -31.64
N ARG A 9 -4.71 -43.24 -31.72
CA ARG A 9 -5.55 -42.55 -30.74
C ARG A 9 -5.63 -43.42 -29.49
N PHE A 10 -5.04 -42.97 -28.38
CA PHE A 10 -5.32 -43.58 -27.08
C PHE A 10 -6.68 -43.10 -26.57
N CYS A 11 -7.61 -44.05 -26.50
CA CYS A 11 -8.96 -43.90 -25.98
C CYS A 11 -8.91 -44.11 -24.46
N ILE A 12 -9.20 -43.09 -23.65
CA ILE A 12 -9.35 -43.24 -22.20
C ILE A 12 -10.79 -43.70 -21.93
N LYS A 13 -10.95 -44.94 -21.46
CA LYS A 13 -12.21 -45.45 -20.91
C LYS A 13 -12.49 -44.75 -19.58
N LEU A 14 -13.61 -44.03 -19.51
CA LEU A 14 -14.22 -43.56 -18.26
C LEU A 14 -14.87 -44.76 -17.55
N SER A 15 -14.23 -45.25 -16.47
CA SER A 15 -14.89 -46.14 -15.51
C SER A 15 -15.42 -45.31 -14.34
N SER A 16 -16.73 -45.36 -14.17
CA SER A 16 -17.51 -44.71 -13.13
C SER A 16 -17.27 -45.32 -11.75
N HIS A 17 -16.34 -44.74 -11.00
CA HIS A 17 -16.38 -44.72 -9.53
C HIS A 17 -15.90 -43.35 -9.09
N ILE A 18 -16.85 -42.49 -8.68
CA ILE A 18 -16.57 -41.17 -8.13
C ILE A 18 -15.91 -41.39 -6.77
N ASN A 19 -14.59 -41.42 -6.78
CA ASN A 19 -13.78 -41.40 -5.58
C ASN A 19 -13.72 -39.94 -5.10
N ILE A 20 -14.33 -39.67 -3.95
CA ILE A 20 -14.41 -38.34 -3.30
C ILE A 20 -13.00 -37.75 -3.00
N SER A 21 -11.94 -38.52 -3.24
CA SER A 21 -10.53 -38.10 -3.17
C SER A 21 -10.02 -37.23 -4.32
N THR A 22 -10.79 -37.01 -5.39
CA THR A 22 -10.34 -36.23 -6.57
C THR A 22 -10.61 -34.72 -6.49
N PHE A 23 -11.21 -34.23 -5.40
CA PHE A 23 -11.45 -32.79 -5.18
C PHE A 23 -10.34 -32.07 -4.40
N TYR A 24 -9.35 -32.81 -3.87
CA TYR A 24 -8.11 -32.21 -3.39
C TYR A 24 -7.19 -31.99 -4.60
N GLN A 25 -7.35 -30.86 -5.29
CA GLN A 25 -6.28 -30.32 -6.11
C GLN A 25 -4.99 -30.41 -5.29
N GLN A 26 -4.03 -31.17 -5.79
CA GLN A 26 -2.77 -31.50 -5.12
C GLN A 26 -2.22 -30.25 -4.44
N PHE A 27 -2.12 -30.28 -3.11
CA PHE A 27 -1.45 -29.23 -2.36
C PHE A 27 0.01 -29.17 -2.83
N THR A 28 0.32 -28.27 -3.77
CA THR A 28 1.67 -28.16 -4.30
C THR A 28 2.49 -27.29 -3.36
N THR A 29 3.30 -27.94 -2.51
CA THR A 29 4.39 -27.29 -1.73
C THR A 29 5.57 -26.88 -2.60
N LEU A 30 5.37 -26.81 -3.92
CA LEU A 30 6.42 -26.49 -4.88
C LEU A 30 7.02 -25.12 -4.55
N ASN A 31 8.33 -25.05 -4.42
CA ASN A 31 8.99 -23.77 -4.31
C ASN A 31 9.00 -23.07 -5.67
N GLN A 32 8.66 -21.79 -5.70
CA GLN A 32 8.50 -21.07 -6.96
C GLN A 32 8.98 -19.62 -6.85
N ILE A 33 9.56 -19.13 -7.94
CA ILE A 33 9.86 -17.72 -8.15
C ILE A 33 8.91 -17.22 -9.24
N PHE A 34 8.08 -16.24 -8.91
CA PHE A 34 7.16 -15.58 -9.85
C PHE A 34 7.75 -14.25 -10.29
N LEU A 35 7.73 -14.01 -11.60
CA LEU A 35 7.98 -12.71 -12.21
C LEU A 35 6.62 -12.14 -12.65
N LEU A 36 6.15 -11.09 -12.00
CA LEU A 36 4.86 -10.47 -12.34
C LEU A 36 5.10 -9.30 -13.31
N ASN A 37 4.53 -9.41 -14.51
CA ASN A 37 4.83 -8.50 -15.62
C ASN A 37 3.71 -7.47 -15.90
N SER A 38 2.71 -7.35 -15.03
CA SER A 38 1.60 -6.41 -15.24
C SER A 38 1.99 -4.93 -15.09
N ASN A 39 2.93 -4.62 -14.19
CA ASN A 39 3.22 -3.25 -13.76
C ASN A 39 2.03 -2.47 -13.13
N ASP A 40 0.83 -3.05 -13.03
CA ASP A 40 -0.30 -2.47 -12.30
C ASP A 40 -0.21 -2.81 -10.80
N ILE A 41 -0.18 -1.78 -9.96
CA ILE A 41 -0.05 -1.93 -8.51
C ILE A 41 -1.18 -2.75 -7.89
N TYR A 42 -2.41 -2.59 -8.38
CA TYR A 42 -3.56 -3.28 -7.82
C TYR A 42 -3.57 -4.76 -8.22
N ARG A 43 -3.21 -5.09 -9.46
CA ARG A 43 -3.09 -6.50 -9.90
C ARG A 43 -1.97 -7.21 -9.16
N ASN A 44 -0.81 -6.57 -9.00
CA ASN A 44 0.30 -7.16 -8.27
C ASN A 44 -0.02 -7.39 -6.78
N LEU A 45 -0.67 -6.41 -6.11
CA LEU A 45 -1.13 -6.57 -4.72
C LEU A 45 -2.23 -7.64 -4.60
N ALA A 46 -3.15 -7.71 -5.58
CA ALA A 46 -4.18 -8.75 -5.62
C ALA A 46 -3.56 -10.14 -5.77
N PHE A 47 -2.53 -10.28 -6.60
CA PHE A 47 -1.81 -11.53 -6.78
C PHE A 47 -1.10 -11.95 -5.49
N GLU A 48 -0.35 -11.04 -4.85
CA GLU A 48 0.31 -11.30 -3.54
C GLU A 48 -0.71 -11.78 -2.50
N GLU A 49 -1.82 -11.06 -2.33
CA GLU A 49 -2.85 -11.37 -1.34
C GLU A 49 -3.59 -12.68 -1.65
N CYS A 50 -3.97 -12.91 -2.91
CA CYS A 50 -4.68 -14.13 -3.29
C CYS A 50 -3.77 -15.35 -3.16
N LEU A 51 -2.49 -15.22 -3.54
CA LEU A 51 -1.50 -16.28 -3.38
C LEU A 51 -1.27 -16.58 -1.89
N TYR A 52 -1.17 -15.57 -1.04
CA TYR A 52 -1.10 -15.74 0.40
C TYR A 52 -2.36 -16.43 0.96
N TYR A 53 -3.54 -15.94 0.61
CA TYR A 53 -4.81 -16.39 1.19
C TYR A 53 -5.17 -17.82 0.76
N GLN A 54 -4.88 -18.21 -0.48
CA GLN A 54 -5.15 -19.58 -0.94
C GLN A 54 -4.35 -20.61 -0.15
N TYR A 55 -3.07 -20.35 0.13
CA TYR A 55 -2.25 -21.24 0.96
C TYR A 55 -2.68 -21.22 2.42
N GLU A 56 -3.03 -20.06 2.98
CA GLU A 56 -3.58 -19.95 4.33
C GLU A 56 -4.85 -20.80 4.48
N LYS A 57 -5.78 -20.70 3.52
CA LYS A 57 -7.02 -21.49 3.50
C LYS A 57 -6.74 -23.00 3.38
N GLN A 58 -5.83 -23.40 2.51
CA GLN A 58 -5.46 -24.81 2.34
C GLN A 58 -4.83 -25.39 3.60
N LEU A 59 -3.89 -24.68 4.23
CA LEU A 59 -3.25 -25.14 5.46
C LEU A 59 -4.23 -25.26 6.64
N ASN A 60 -5.19 -24.33 6.74
CA ASN A 60 -6.26 -24.41 7.74
C ASN A 60 -7.15 -25.65 7.58
N LEU A 61 -7.37 -26.11 6.35
CA LEU A 61 -8.18 -27.30 6.08
C LEU A 61 -7.44 -28.60 6.41
N LEU A 62 -6.14 -28.64 6.18
CA LEU A 62 -5.34 -29.85 6.33
C LEU A 62 -5.09 -30.25 7.80
N LYS A 63 -5.15 -29.31 8.75
CA LYS A 63 -4.93 -29.55 10.20
C LYS A 63 -3.67 -30.39 10.49
N ILE A 64 -2.58 -30.15 9.75
CA ILE A 64 -1.33 -30.90 9.89
C ILE A 64 -0.45 -30.23 10.94
N ASP A 65 0.00 -30.99 11.94
CA ASP A 65 0.88 -30.50 13.02
C ASP A 65 2.28 -30.09 12.51
N GLN A 66 2.75 -30.72 11.43
CA GLN A 66 4.02 -30.39 10.77
C GLN A 66 3.82 -29.88 9.34
N LEU A 67 3.74 -28.55 9.18
CA LEU A 67 3.62 -27.89 7.87
C LEU A 67 4.88 -28.05 7.01
N PRO A 68 4.87 -28.68 5.83
CA PRO A 68 6.07 -28.81 5.00
C PRO A 68 6.71 -27.45 4.68
N TRP A 69 8.04 -27.41 4.58
CA TRP A 69 8.74 -26.19 4.16
C TRP A 69 8.45 -25.90 2.69
N PHE A 70 8.07 -24.66 2.42
CA PHE A 70 8.05 -24.12 1.07
C PHE A 70 8.17 -22.60 1.10
N THR A 71 8.55 -22.02 -0.04
CA THR A 71 8.61 -20.58 -0.25
C THR A 71 8.16 -20.21 -1.66
N LYS A 72 7.44 -19.09 -1.74
CA LYS A 72 7.16 -18.39 -3.00
C LYS A 72 7.90 -17.05 -2.95
N ILE A 73 8.66 -16.74 -3.98
CA ILE A 73 9.32 -15.44 -4.13
C ILE A 73 8.62 -14.72 -5.29
N LEU A 74 8.06 -13.54 -5.05
CA LEU A 74 7.45 -12.72 -6.11
C LEU A 74 8.41 -11.58 -6.39
N LEU A 75 8.75 -11.38 -7.66
CA LEU A 75 9.50 -10.22 -8.15
C LEU A 75 8.59 -9.41 -9.06
N TRP A 76 8.41 -8.13 -8.73
CA TRP A 76 7.40 -7.32 -9.40
C TRP A 76 7.74 -5.83 -9.34
N ARG A 77 7.39 -5.10 -10.39
CA ARG A 77 7.56 -3.65 -10.49
C ARG A 77 6.21 -3.01 -10.77
N ASN A 78 6.11 -1.70 -10.57
CA ASN A 78 4.87 -0.97 -10.80
C ASN A 78 5.14 0.28 -11.62
N ASN A 79 4.15 0.70 -12.41
CA ASN A 79 4.08 2.06 -12.92
C ASN A 79 4.11 3.08 -11.74
N PRO A 80 4.46 4.35 -11.99
CA PRO A 80 4.54 5.38 -10.95
C PRO A 80 3.34 5.39 -10.01
N CYS A 81 3.57 5.06 -8.75
CA CYS A 81 2.53 4.95 -7.74
C CYS A 81 3.07 5.16 -6.32
N ILE A 82 2.15 5.46 -5.40
CA ILE A 82 2.40 5.49 -3.97
C ILE A 82 1.70 4.31 -3.31
N VAL A 83 2.43 3.61 -2.45
CA VAL A 83 1.89 2.50 -1.66
C VAL A 83 1.97 2.83 -0.18
N ILE A 84 0.83 3.05 0.45
CA ILE A 84 0.72 3.31 1.88
C ILE A 84 0.44 2.03 2.68
N GLY A 85 0.89 2.01 3.93
CA GLY A 85 0.64 0.92 4.86
C GLY A 85 -0.83 0.83 5.32
N ARG A 86 -1.19 -0.35 5.84
CA ARG A 86 -2.56 -0.69 6.26
C ARG A 86 -3.22 0.29 7.23
N PHE A 87 -2.43 0.91 8.10
CA PHE A 87 -2.89 1.76 9.22
C PHE A 87 -2.47 3.24 9.10
N GLN A 88 -2.02 3.65 7.91
CA GLN A 88 -1.65 5.05 7.64
C GLN A 88 -2.85 5.91 7.25
N ASN A 89 -2.72 7.22 7.44
CA ASN A 89 -3.68 8.21 6.93
C ASN A 89 -3.16 8.74 5.59
N VAL A 90 -3.98 8.68 4.54
CA VAL A 90 -3.58 9.10 3.18
C VAL A 90 -3.07 10.54 3.16
N TRP A 91 -3.85 11.47 3.73
CA TRP A 91 -3.58 12.91 3.64
C TRP A 91 -2.38 13.36 4.48
N LYS A 92 -1.95 12.55 5.46
CA LYS A 92 -0.73 12.79 6.25
C LYS A 92 0.53 12.30 5.54
N GLU A 93 0.40 11.40 4.56
CA GLU A 93 1.54 10.66 4.01
C GLU A 93 1.83 10.98 2.55
N VAL A 94 0.84 11.55 1.84
CA VAL A 94 0.89 11.72 0.40
C VAL A 94 0.42 13.10 0.02
N ASN A 95 1.09 13.72 -0.97
CA ASN A 95 0.69 14.97 -1.59
C ASN A 95 -0.29 14.64 -2.72
N LEU A 96 -1.58 14.62 -2.41
CA LEU A 96 -2.63 14.21 -3.34
C LEU A 96 -2.74 15.11 -4.57
N PRO A 97 -2.69 16.46 -4.45
CA PRO A 97 -2.68 17.33 -5.63
C PRO A 97 -1.54 17.01 -6.61
N LEU A 98 -0.34 16.73 -6.09
CA LEU A 98 0.80 16.38 -6.92
C LEU A 98 0.69 14.96 -7.50
N LEU A 99 0.15 14.02 -6.73
CA LEU A 99 -0.10 12.65 -7.18
C LEU A 99 -1.06 12.63 -8.39
N TYR A 100 -2.19 13.34 -8.28
CA TYR A 100 -3.19 13.38 -9.35
C TYR A 100 -2.70 14.16 -10.57
N SER A 101 -2.02 15.29 -10.39
CA SER A 101 -1.51 16.08 -11.53
C SER A 101 -0.44 15.33 -12.34
N ASN A 102 0.28 14.39 -11.72
CA ASN A 102 1.23 13.52 -12.38
C ASN A 102 0.65 12.17 -12.85
N ASN A 103 -0.67 11.97 -12.76
CA ASN A 103 -1.34 10.71 -13.13
C ASN A 103 -0.78 9.46 -12.43
N MET A 104 -0.31 9.60 -11.19
CA MET A 104 0.21 8.50 -10.40
C MET A 104 -0.91 7.77 -9.66
N GLN A 105 -0.75 6.46 -9.44
CA GLN A 105 -1.72 5.66 -8.70
C GLN A 105 -1.47 5.73 -7.18
N LEU A 106 -2.53 5.61 -6.37
CA LEU A 106 -2.44 5.45 -4.92
C LEU A 106 -3.00 4.08 -4.53
N ALA A 107 -2.21 3.30 -3.78
CA ALA A 107 -2.62 2.00 -3.29
C ALA A 107 -2.40 1.87 -1.78
N ARG A 108 -3.28 1.11 -1.12
CA ARG A 108 -3.09 0.67 0.27
C ARG A 108 -2.81 -0.83 0.27
N ARG A 109 -1.70 -1.24 0.87
CA ARG A 109 -1.34 -2.66 1.00
C ARG A 109 -1.94 -3.28 2.27
N TYR A 110 -1.98 -4.62 2.32
CA TYR A 110 -2.49 -5.38 3.47
C TYR A 110 -1.51 -5.40 4.66
N SER A 111 -0.21 -5.19 4.43
CA SER A 111 0.82 -5.12 5.47
C SER A 111 0.91 -3.73 6.13
N GLY A 112 1.51 -3.66 7.32
CA GLY A 112 1.78 -2.41 8.03
C GLY A 112 2.92 -1.58 7.42
N GLY A 113 3.51 -0.67 8.20
CA GLY A 113 4.67 0.15 7.82
C GLY A 113 4.30 1.48 7.16
N GLY A 114 5.31 2.17 6.63
CA GLY A 114 5.21 3.54 6.08
C GLY A 114 4.83 3.61 4.59
N ALA A 115 4.76 4.82 4.06
CA ALA A 115 4.48 5.11 2.66
C ALA A 115 5.77 4.99 1.84
N VAL A 116 5.65 4.44 0.63
CA VAL A 116 6.77 4.29 -0.31
C VAL A 116 6.32 4.65 -1.72
N TYR A 117 7.25 5.18 -2.50
CA TYR A 117 7.07 5.46 -3.92
C TYR A 117 7.62 4.31 -4.76
N HIS A 118 6.88 3.89 -5.77
CA HIS A 118 7.33 2.93 -6.76
C HIS A 118 7.29 3.56 -8.15
N ASP A 119 8.26 3.20 -8.98
CA ASP A 119 8.20 3.28 -10.44
C ASP A 119 8.94 2.05 -11.01
N LEU A 120 9.23 2.07 -12.31
CA LEU A 120 9.95 0.98 -12.96
C LEU A 120 11.41 0.84 -12.50
N GLY A 121 11.96 1.84 -11.80
CA GLY A 121 13.27 1.84 -11.16
C GLY A 121 13.27 1.32 -9.72
N ASN A 122 12.12 0.84 -9.24
CA ASN A 122 11.96 0.18 -7.94
C ASN A 122 11.49 -1.28 -8.13
N LEU A 123 12.27 -2.24 -7.64
CA LEU A 123 11.91 -3.65 -7.62
C LEU A 123 11.24 -4.01 -6.28
N ASN A 124 10.10 -4.68 -6.33
CA ASN A 124 9.43 -5.24 -5.16
C ASN A 124 9.67 -6.74 -5.09
N ILE A 125 9.94 -7.22 -3.89
CA ILE A 125 10.27 -8.61 -3.62
C ILE A 125 9.40 -9.09 -2.47
N SER A 126 8.64 -10.16 -2.65
CA SER A 126 7.81 -10.75 -1.60
C SER A 126 8.18 -12.20 -1.35
N PHE A 127 8.55 -12.53 -0.12
CA PHE A 127 8.74 -13.89 0.36
C PHE A 127 7.45 -14.35 1.04
N ILE A 128 6.79 -15.37 0.52
CA ILE A 128 5.56 -15.95 1.09
C ILE A 128 5.85 -17.38 1.55
N GLN A 129 5.70 -17.64 2.84
CA GLN A 129 6.09 -18.92 3.47
C GLN A 129 5.09 -19.30 4.57
N PRO A 130 5.04 -20.58 4.97
CA PRO A 130 4.43 -20.94 6.24
C PRO A 130 5.05 -20.14 7.37
N LYS A 131 4.21 -19.61 8.26
CA LYS A 131 4.58 -18.71 9.35
C LYS A 131 5.72 -19.25 10.21
N ARG A 132 5.75 -20.56 10.47
CA ARG A 132 6.80 -21.23 11.26
C ARG A 132 8.20 -21.13 10.64
N TYR A 133 8.28 -20.93 9.33
CA TYR A 133 9.54 -20.79 8.60
C TYR A 133 9.85 -19.35 8.20
N MET A 134 8.89 -18.44 8.33
CA MET A 134 9.07 -17.04 8.00
C MET A 134 10.07 -16.39 8.96
N ASN A 135 11.29 -16.20 8.45
CA ASN A 135 12.34 -15.46 9.12
C ASN A 135 12.74 -14.25 8.28
N ARG A 136 12.29 -13.07 8.71
CA ARG A 136 12.56 -11.78 8.05
C ARG A 136 14.05 -11.50 7.92
N GLN A 137 14.83 -11.81 8.96
CA GLN A 137 16.29 -11.63 8.95
C GLN A 137 16.92 -12.46 7.83
N GLN A 138 16.56 -13.75 7.71
CA GLN A 138 17.09 -14.61 6.65
C GLN A 138 16.68 -14.15 5.24
N CYS A 139 15.47 -13.60 5.06
CA CYS A 139 15.04 -13.03 3.78
C CYS A 139 15.95 -11.85 3.38
N MET A 140 16.28 -10.99 4.35
CA MET A 140 17.14 -9.83 4.10
C MET A 140 18.63 -10.21 3.98
N GLU A 141 19.11 -11.22 4.70
CA GLU A 141 20.47 -11.77 4.55
C GLU A 141 20.70 -12.38 3.16
N PHE A 142 19.67 -13.05 2.63
CA PHE A 142 19.66 -13.51 1.24
C PHE A 142 19.85 -12.33 0.28
N LEU A 143 19.01 -11.29 0.37
CA LEU A 143 19.13 -10.11 -0.50
C LEU A 143 20.45 -9.37 -0.31
N GLN A 144 20.90 -9.18 0.93
CA GLN A 144 22.20 -8.58 1.23
C GLN A 144 23.33 -9.34 0.52
N SER A 145 23.32 -10.68 0.57
CA SER A 145 24.35 -11.51 -0.06
C SER A 145 24.35 -11.37 -1.59
N VAL A 146 23.17 -11.41 -2.21
CA VAL A 146 23.01 -11.20 -3.67
C VAL A 146 23.55 -9.84 -4.07
N LEU A 147 23.10 -8.79 -3.37
CA LEU A 147 23.46 -7.42 -3.72
C LEU A 147 24.93 -7.12 -3.44
N GLN A 148 25.51 -7.64 -2.36
CA GLN A 148 26.94 -7.46 -2.05
C GLN A 148 27.83 -8.08 -3.13
N ARG A 149 27.41 -9.22 -3.70
CA ARG A 149 28.06 -9.86 -4.84
C ARG A 149 27.92 -9.04 -6.13
N LEU A 150 26.71 -8.57 -6.44
CA LEU A 150 26.46 -7.76 -7.63
C LEU A 150 27.19 -6.41 -7.59
N LEU A 151 27.39 -5.86 -6.39
CA LEU A 151 28.03 -4.58 -6.16
C LEU A 151 29.50 -4.72 -5.73
N ILE A 152 30.15 -5.85 -6.01
CA ILE A 152 31.52 -6.12 -5.55
C ILE A 152 32.54 -5.08 -6.04
N SER A 153 32.35 -4.59 -7.26
CA SER A 153 33.15 -3.53 -7.88
C SER A 153 32.84 -2.13 -7.34
N SER A 154 31.77 -1.98 -6.55
CA SER A 154 31.40 -0.72 -5.94
C SER A 154 32.15 -0.47 -4.63
N ASN A 155 32.21 0.81 -4.23
CA ASN A 155 32.76 1.21 -2.94
C ASN A 155 31.74 1.09 -1.79
N TYR A 156 30.67 0.30 -1.94
CA TYR A 156 29.59 0.21 -0.94
C TYR A 156 29.61 -1.10 -0.15
N LEU A 157 29.17 -1.01 1.11
CA LEU A 157 28.79 -2.13 1.97
C LEU A 157 27.29 -2.07 2.21
N ILE A 158 26.64 -3.24 2.18
CA ILE A 158 25.21 -3.36 2.47
C ILE A 158 25.02 -3.88 3.88
N HIS A 159 24.06 -3.31 4.61
CA HIS A 159 23.74 -3.67 5.99
C HIS A 159 22.24 -3.82 6.18
N ILE A 160 21.84 -4.73 7.07
CA ILE A 160 20.45 -4.91 7.50
C ILE A 160 20.22 -4.06 8.74
N GLY A 161 19.24 -3.15 8.68
CA GLY A 161 18.83 -2.33 9.82
C GLY A 161 17.88 -3.06 10.77
N GLY A 162 17.65 -2.49 11.96
CA GLY A 162 16.80 -3.11 13.00
C GLY A 162 15.33 -3.33 12.63
N ARG A 163 14.85 -2.70 11.54
CA ARG A 163 13.51 -2.93 10.97
C ARG A 163 13.52 -3.81 9.71
N TYR A 164 14.62 -4.50 9.46
CA TYR A 164 14.85 -5.30 8.26
C TYR A 164 14.88 -4.48 6.96
N ASP A 165 15.15 -3.17 7.06
CA ASP A 165 15.47 -2.31 5.91
C ASP A 165 16.91 -2.60 5.44
N LEU A 166 17.22 -2.49 4.13
CA LEU A 166 18.62 -2.53 3.66
C LEU A 166 19.17 -1.11 3.48
N TRP A 167 20.42 -0.96 3.91
CA TRP A 167 21.16 0.29 3.89
C TRP A 167 22.50 0.10 3.19
N ILE A 168 22.98 1.15 2.52
CA ILE A 168 24.32 1.19 1.97
C ILE A 168 25.16 2.27 2.64
N THR A 169 26.45 2.00 2.76
CA THR A 169 27.47 2.92 3.27
C THR A 169 28.73 2.81 2.43
N GLU A 170 29.45 3.91 2.22
CA GLU A 170 30.76 3.85 1.58
C GLU A 170 31.77 3.13 2.47
N LYS A 171 32.63 2.30 1.87
CA LYS A 171 33.70 1.60 2.59
C LYS A 171 34.62 2.63 3.25
N GLY A 172 35.00 2.36 4.50
CA GLY A 172 35.82 3.27 5.29
C GLY A 172 35.04 4.36 6.04
N THR A 173 33.72 4.48 5.86
CA THR A 173 32.89 5.40 6.64
C THR A 173 32.33 4.73 7.90
N SER A 174 32.17 5.51 8.98
CA SER A 174 31.57 5.00 10.20
C SER A 174 30.09 4.67 9.97
N THR A 175 29.71 3.43 10.29
CA THR A 175 28.32 2.97 10.25
C THR A 175 27.53 3.36 11.51
N SER A 176 28.11 4.05 12.49
CA SER A 176 27.34 4.56 13.63
C SER A 176 26.58 5.85 13.32
N ILE A 177 26.98 6.57 12.26
CA ILE A 177 26.43 7.88 11.89
C ILE A 177 25.36 7.69 10.82
N LEU A 178 24.11 8.06 11.10
CA LEU A 178 22.98 7.87 10.19
C LEU A 178 23.14 8.61 8.86
N GLN A 179 23.78 9.78 8.87
CA GLN A 179 24.06 10.59 7.66
C GLN A 179 24.99 9.89 6.67
N ASN A 180 25.80 8.92 7.14
CA ASN A 180 26.68 8.13 6.27
C ASN A 180 25.96 6.94 5.64
N LYS A 181 24.66 6.75 5.92
CA LYS A 181 23.85 5.66 5.39
C LYS A 181 22.76 6.17 4.49
N SER A 182 22.53 5.43 3.41
CA SER A 182 21.34 5.62 2.58
C SER A 182 20.54 4.33 2.54
N LYS A 183 19.24 4.43 2.76
CA LYS A 183 18.30 3.32 2.63
C LYS A 183 18.09 2.99 1.16
N ILE A 184 18.22 1.72 0.81
CA ILE A 184 17.99 1.20 -0.55
C ILE A 184 16.76 0.29 -0.63
N SER A 185 16.27 -0.19 0.52
CA SER A 185 15.15 -1.13 0.61
C SER A 185 14.34 -0.85 1.86
N GLY A 186 13.02 -0.69 1.71
CA GLY A 186 12.06 -0.63 2.81
C GLY A 186 11.28 -1.91 2.95
N SER A 187 11.11 -2.40 4.18
CA SER A 187 10.50 -3.72 4.42
C SER A 187 9.20 -3.64 5.23
N SER A 188 8.28 -4.58 4.97
CA SER A 188 7.06 -4.78 5.74
C SER A 188 6.62 -6.24 5.72
N SER A 189 5.65 -6.61 6.55
CA SER A 189 5.20 -8.00 6.67
C SER A 189 3.74 -8.10 7.08
N LYS A 190 3.13 -9.23 6.74
CA LYS A 190 1.83 -9.67 7.23
C LYS A 190 1.99 -11.08 7.79
N PHE A 191 1.50 -11.29 9.00
CA PHE A 191 1.50 -12.59 9.67
C PHE A 191 0.06 -13.02 9.93
N GLY A 192 -0.33 -14.19 9.40
CA GLY A 192 -1.61 -14.83 9.67
C GLY A 192 -1.53 -15.89 10.76
N ALA A 193 -2.46 -16.84 10.69
CA ALA A 193 -2.44 -18.00 11.58
C ALA A 193 -1.34 -18.97 11.16
N ASN A 194 -1.31 -19.34 9.87
CA ASN A 194 -0.42 -20.37 9.34
C ASN A 194 0.52 -19.89 8.24
N MET A 195 0.20 -18.80 7.54
CA MET A 195 1.08 -18.19 6.53
C MET A 195 1.60 -16.85 7.00
N ALA A 196 2.70 -16.42 6.40
CA ALA A 196 3.18 -15.06 6.48
C ALA A 196 3.81 -14.66 5.15
N TYR A 197 3.83 -13.36 4.88
CA TYR A 197 4.70 -12.80 3.87
C TYR A 197 5.54 -11.66 4.41
N HIS A 198 6.77 -11.58 3.95
CA HIS A 198 7.68 -10.47 4.14
C HIS A 198 7.98 -9.89 2.77
N HIS A 199 7.71 -8.61 2.57
CA HIS A 199 8.05 -7.94 1.33
C HIS A 199 8.94 -6.74 1.56
N CYS A 200 9.69 -6.39 0.53
CA CYS A 200 10.53 -5.21 0.54
C CYS A 200 10.59 -4.56 -0.83
N THR A 201 10.92 -3.27 -0.82
CA THR A 201 11.27 -2.50 -2.02
C THR A 201 12.76 -2.57 -2.27
N LEU A 202 13.22 -2.24 -3.47
CA LEU A 202 14.63 -2.15 -3.80
C LEU A 202 14.83 -1.07 -4.86
N LEU A 203 15.38 0.07 -4.43
CA LEU A 203 15.67 1.23 -5.27
C LEU A 203 16.92 0.93 -6.11
N PHE A 204 16.74 0.66 -7.39
CA PHE A 204 17.87 0.39 -8.30
C PHE A 204 18.08 1.51 -9.31
N ASP A 205 17.03 2.21 -9.74
CA ASP A 205 17.08 3.37 -10.65
C ASP A 205 15.79 4.22 -10.57
N ALA A 206 15.21 4.35 -9.38
CA ALA A 206 13.94 5.07 -9.19
C ALA A 206 14.12 6.59 -9.30
N ASN A 207 13.07 7.32 -9.70
CA ASN A 207 13.07 8.77 -9.67
C ASN A 207 12.97 9.29 -8.22
N LEU A 208 14.12 9.56 -7.60
CA LEU A 208 14.20 9.99 -6.20
C LEU A 208 13.62 11.40 -5.95
N ASN A 209 13.54 12.25 -6.98
CA ASN A 209 12.89 13.56 -6.86
C ASN A 209 11.37 13.40 -6.73
N ASN A 210 10.76 12.58 -7.59
CA ASN A 210 9.34 12.24 -7.47
C ASN A 210 9.03 11.59 -6.12
N LEU A 211 9.89 10.67 -5.68
CA LEU A 211 9.79 10.06 -4.35
C LEU A 211 9.73 11.12 -3.24
N SER A 212 10.65 12.09 -3.25
CA SER A 212 10.70 13.10 -2.20
C SER A 212 9.55 14.11 -2.24
N GLU A 213 9.04 14.43 -3.42
CA GLU A 213 7.98 15.43 -3.58
C GLU A 213 6.58 14.87 -3.28
N VAL A 214 6.30 13.64 -3.72
CA VAL A 214 4.96 13.04 -3.58
C VAL A 214 4.73 12.47 -2.18
N LEU A 215 5.78 12.10 -1.45
CA LEU A 215 5.69 11.61 -0.05
C LEU A 215 5.68 12.74 1.01
N LYS A 216 5.31 13.96 0.61
CA LYS A 216 5.02 15.06 1.54
C LYS A 216 3.54 14.98 1.96
N PRO A 217 3.18 15.37 3.20
CA PRO A 217 1.77 15.42 3.61
C PRO A 217 0.96 16.39 2.74
N THR A 218 -0.29 16.03 2.42
CA THR A 218 -1.30 16.99 1.90
C THR A 218 -1.63 18.01 2.98
N PHE A 219 -1.80 17.56 4.22
CA PHE A 219 -2.09 18.41 5.38
C PHE A 219 -0.99 18.28 6.43
N VAL A 220 -0.16 19.31 6.55
CA VAL A 220 1.04 19.31 7.42
C VAL A 220 0.67 19.13 8.90
N ASN A 221 -0.38 19.81 9.36
CA ASN A 221 -0.78 19.86 10.77
C ASN A 221 -1.90 18.87 11.12
N LEU A 222 -2.14 17.85 10.28
CA LEU A 222 -3.20 16.87 10.49
C LEU A 222 -2.94 16.03 11.75
N GLN A 223 -3.91 16.07 12.68
CA GLN A 223 -3.86 15.33 13.94
C GLN A 223 -4.53 13.97 13.77
N THR A 224 -3.81 12.88 14.02
CA THR A 224 -4.34 11.52 13.90
C THR A 224 -3.51 10.53 14.73
N LYS A 225 -4.11 9.37 15.05
CA LYS A 225 -3.43 8.22 15.66
C LYS A 225 -2.90 7.22 14.61
N ALA A 226 -2.87 7.60 13.34
CA ALA A 226 -2.36 6.76 12.27
C ALA A 226 -0.87 6.45 12.43
N THR A 227 -0.43 5.36 11.81
CA THR A 227 0.99 5.02 11.76
C THR A 227 1.74 6.01 10.86
N ASP A 228 2.77 6.65 11.40
CA ASP A 228 3.60 7.59 10.64
C ASP A 228 4.73 6.89 9.89
N SER A 229 5.08 7.43 8.73
CA SER A 229 6.33 7.05 8.06
C SER A 229 7.56 7.51 8.83
N ILE A 230 8.62 6.70 8.78
CA ILE A 230 9.95 7.12 9.23
C ILE A 230 10.75 7.52 8.00
N GLN A 231 10.95 8.82 7.83
CA GLN A 231 11.77 9.37 6.76
C GLN A 231 13.23 8.96 6.91
N SER A 232 13.91 8.73 5.79
CA SER A 232 15.30 8.28 5.77
C SER A 232 15.97 8.77 4.49
N PRO A 233 17.27 9.11 4.50
CA PRO A 233 18.03 9.33 3.27
C PRO A 233 17.97 8.06 2.41
N VAL A 234 17.72 8.21 1.11
CA VAL A 234 17.59 7.09 0.16
C VAL A 234 18.61 7.21 -0.97
N LYS A 235 18.93 6.08 -1.61
CA LYS A 235 19.83 6.04 -2.78
C LYS A 235 19.46 4.88 -3.71
N ASN A 236 19.70 5.07 -5.00
CA ASN A 236 19.62 3.99 -5.98
C ASN A 236 20.89 3.14 -5.99
N LEU A 237 20.73 1.85 -6.27
CA LEU A 237 21.86 0.95 -6.53
C LEU A 237 22.59 1.26 -7.84
N ASN A 238 21.90 1.85 -8.82
CA ASN A 238 22.38 2.10 -10.18
C ASN A 238 22.85 0.80 -10.88
N VAL A 239 22.03 -0.25 -10.77
CA VAL A 239 22.28 -1.56 -11.37
C VAL A 239 21.24 -1.82 -12.46
N ASN A 240 21.68 -2.34 -13.61
CA ASN A 240 20.76 -2.73 -14.68
C ASN A 240 19.77 -3.80 -14.19
N ILE A 241 18.49 -3.66 -14.56
CA ILE A 241 17.42 -4.53 -14.09
C ILE A 241 17.62 -6.01 -14.44
N ASP A 242 18.16 -6.32 -15.62
CA ASP A 242 18.37 -7.71 -16.04
C ASP A 242 19.46 -8.37 -15.20
N ILE A 243 20.54 -7.63 -14.91
CA ILE A 243 21.61 -8.10 -14.00
C ILE A 243 21.04 -8.35 -12.60
N LEU A 244 20.20 -7.44 -12.11
CA LEU A 244 19.58 -7.54 -10.79
C LEU A 244 18.63 -8.75 -10.70
N LEU A 245 17.71 -8.89 -11.66
CA LEU A 245 16.76 -10.00 -11.69
C LEU A 245 17.48 -11.35 -11.83
N ASN A 246 18.43 -11.47 -12.77
CA ASN A 246 19.19 -12.71 -12.95
C ASN A 246 19.94 -13.08 -11.67
N GLY A 247 20.59 -12.10 -11.01
CA GLY A 247 21.28 -12.33 -9.76
C GLY A 247 20.37 -12.83 -8.64
N ILE A 248 19.17 -12.24 -8.49
CA ILE A 248 18.18 -12.66 -7.50
C ILE A 248 17.60 -14.03 -7.84
N ILE A 249 17.31 -14.32 -9.10
CA ILE A 249 16.74 -15.59 -9.55
C ILE A 249 17.75 -16.72 -9.33
N GLU A 250 18.99 -16.58 -9.82
CA GLU A 250 20.02 -17.62 -9.71
C GLU A 250 20.32 -17.97 -8.26
N ASP A 251 20.55 -16.97 -7.42
CA ASP A 251 20.83 -17.20 -6.01
C ASP A 251 19.58 -17.60 -5.24
N GLY A 252 18.39 -17.17 -5.66
CA GLY A 252 17.11 -17.60 -5.12
C GLY A 252 16.88 -19.09 -5.34
N LEU A 253 17.15 -19.59 -6.54
CA LEU A 253 17.07 -21.03 -6.84
C LEU A 253 18.04 -21.84 -5.96
N LYS A 254 19.27 -21.34 -5.74
CA LYS A 254 20.24 -21.99 -4.83
C LYS A 254 19.77 -21.95 -3.38
N TRP A 255 19.30 -20.80 -2.90
CA TRP A 255 18.81 -20.60 -1.53
C TRP A 255 17.59 -21.49 -1.22
N ILE A 256 16.71 -21.66 -2.20
CA ILE A 256 15.58 -22.58 -2.07
C ILE A 256 16.07 -24.02 -2.03
N SER A 257 16.95 -24.39 -2.96
CA SER A 257 17.44 -25.78 -3.09
C SER A 257 18.24 -26.23 -1.87
N SER A 258 18.94 -25.32 -1.18
CA SER A 258 19.67 -25.66 0.06
C SER A 258 18.78 -25.91 1.27
N LYS A 259 17.51 -25.46 1.21
CA LYS A 259 16.50 -25.66 2.26
C LYS A 259 15.54 -26.81 1.98
N ASN A 260 15.58 -27.35 0.77
CA ASN A 260 14.76 -28.48 0.37
C ASN A 260 15.24 -29.77 1.04
N ASP A 261 14.30 -30.51 1.64
CA ASP A 261 14.51 -31.93 1.93
C ASP A 261 14.77 -32.70 0.64
N VAL A 262 15.46 -33.84 0.74
CA VAL A 262 15.89 -34.71 -0.37
C VAL A 262 14.74 -35.13 -1.32
N ASN A 263 13.48 -34.96 -0.90
CA ASN A 263 12.27 -35.32 -1.66
C ASN A 263 11.50 -34.12 -2.26
N ALA A 264 11.98 -32.88 -2.11
CA ALA A 264 11.29 -31.70 -2.63
C ALA A 264 11.64 -31.44 -4.10
N SER A 265 10.63 -31.09 -4.90
CA SER A 265 10.81 -30.78 -6.33
C SER A 265 11.70 -29.55 -6.53
N ASN A 266 12.45 -29.54 -7.64
CA ASN A 266 13.27 -28.40 -8.03
C ASN A 266 12.43 -27.12 -8.13
N PRO A 267 12.94 -25.96 -7.65
CA PRO A 267 12.23 -24.72 -7.78
C PRO A 267 12.03 -24.31 -9.24
N ILE A 268 10.88 -23.72 -9.51
CA ILE A 268 10.48 -23.29 -10.87
C ILE A 268 10.41 -21.77 -10.91
N VAL A 269 10.93 -21.18 -11.99
CA VAL A 269 10.76 -19.75 -12.31
C VAL A 269 9.59 -19.63 -13.28
N THR A 270 8.65 -18.74 -12.95
CA THR A 270 7.39 -18.59 -13.68
C THR A 270 7.15 -17.13 -14.03
N ASN A 271 6.97 -16.84 -15.32
CA ASN A 271 6.48 -15.54 -15.77
C ASN A 271 4.96 -15.51 -15.71
N VAL A 272 4.40 -14.49 -15.07
CA VAL A 272 2.96 -14.23 -15.03
C VAL A 272 2.69 -12.96 -15.81
N LEU A 273 2.16 -13.13 -17.03
CA LEU A 273 1.69 -12.02 -17.83
C LEU A 273 0.34 -11.53 -17.30
N GLU A 274 0.03 -10.26 -17.56
CA GLU A 274 -1.29 -9.72 -17.27
C GLU A 274 -2.38 -10.53 -17.98
N GLY A 275 -3.44 -10.88 -17.25
CA GLY A 275 -4.53 -11.72 -17.74
C GLY A 275 -4.28 -13.23 -17.61
N GLN A 276 -3.06 -13.65 -17.23
CA GLN A 276 -2.72 -15.06 -17.01
C GLN A 276 -2.79 -15.49 -15.55
N GLU A 277 -3.33 -14.65 -14.65
CA GLU A 277 -3.37 -14.92 -13.21
C GLU A 277 -4.16 -16.20 -12.89
N SER A 278 -5.15 -16.54 -13.73
CA SER A 278 -5.97 -17.75 -13.62
C SER A 278 -5.20 -19.07 -13.69
N GLN A 279 -3.96 -19.05 -14.19
CA GLN A 279 -3.09 -20.23 -14.22
C GLN A 279 -2.44 -20.51 -12.85
N PHE A 280 -2.40 -19.53 -11.95
CA PHE A 280 -1.64 -19.59 -10.69
C PHE A 280 -2.48 -19.29 -9.45
N ILE A 281 -3.60 -18.59 -9.62
CA ILE A 281 -4.56 -18.30 -8.56
C ILE A 281 -5.77 -19.23 -8.74
N HIS A 282 -6.03 -20.08 -7.73
CA HIS A 282 -7.08 -21.10 -7.83
C HIS A 282 -8.50 -20.53 -7.97
N SER A 283 -8.75 -19.34 -7.42
CA SER A 283 -10.06 -18.70 -7.43
C SER A 283 -9.98 -17.35 -8.11
N MET A 284 -10.31 -17.31 -9.41
CA MET A 284 -10.39 -16.04 -10.14
C MET A 284 -11.51 -15.13 -9.65
N LYS A 285 -12.57 -15.70 -9.07
CA LYS A 285 -13.59 -14.91 -8.39
C LYS A 285 -12.99 -14.10 -7.24
N ASP A 286 -12.17 -14.75 -6.40
CA ASP A 286 -11.53 -14.07 -5.26
C ASP A 286 -10.48 -13.06 -5.74
N PHE A 287 -9.77 -13.36 -6.84
CA PHE A 287 -8.85 -12.41 -7.48
C PHE A 287 -9.56 -11.14 -7.95
N GLU A 288 -10.64 -11.26 -8.73
CA GLU A 288 -11.38 -10.09 -9.25
C GLU A 288 -12.04 -9.29 -8.12
N GLN A 289 -12.54 -9.96 -7.08
CA GLN A 289 -13.07 -9.29 -5.89
C GLN A 289 -11.98 -8.52 -5.14
N THR A 290 -10.80 -9.13 -4.96
CA THR A 290 -9.65 -8.49 -4.30
C THR A 290 -9.16 -7.31 -5.13
N LEU A 291 -9.00 -7.48 -6.44
CA LEU A 291 -8.60 -6.44 -7.38
C LEU A 291 -9.57 -5.25 -7.34
N THR A 292 -10.88 -5.52 -7.38
CA THR A 292 -11.92 -4.51 -7.29
C THR A 292 -11.83 -3.78 -5.95
N SER A 293 -11.76 -4.52 -4.83
CA SER A 293 -11.66 -3.96 -3.48
C SER A 293 -10.45 -3.04 -3.34
N LEU A 294 -9.27 -3.44 -3.85
CA LEU A 294 -8.03 -2.67 -3.76
C LEU A 294 -8.11 -1.30 -4.45
N LYS A 295 -9.04 -1.12 -5.40
CA LYS A 295 -9.28 0.13 -6.13
C LYS A 295 -10.36 1.02 -5.48
N THR A 296 -11.11 0.51 -4.51
CA THR A 296 -12.23 1.25 -3.92
C THR A 296 -11.77 2.36 -2.98
N TRP A 297 -12.58 3.43 -2.90
CA TRP A 297 -12.41 4.48 -1.89
C TRP A 297 -12.37 3.91 -0.48
N SER A 298 -13.29 3.00 -0.16
CA SER A 298 -13.41 2.38 1.17
C SER A 298 -12.15 1.63 1.59
N TRP A 299 -11.39 1.09 0.64
CA TRP A 299 -10.10 0.48 0.92
C TRP A 299 -8.96 1.50 1.02
N ILE A 300 -8.75 2.30 -0.03
CA ILE A 300 -7.58 3.19 -0.12
C ILE A 300 -7.66 4.28 0.95
N TYR A 301 -8.79 4.96 1.06
CA TYR A 301 -9.02 6.10 1.96
C TYR A 301 -9.87 5.72 3.16
N GLY A 302 -10.90 4.88 2.96
CA GLY A 302 -11.84 4.41 3.97
C GLY A 302 -11.19 3.69 5.17
N SER A 303 -9.97 3.19 4.99
CA SER A 303 -9.18 2.59 6.06
C SER A 303 -8.37 3.59 6.90
N SER A 304 -8.24 4.85 6.48
CA SER A 304 -7.51 5.90 7.20
C SER A 304 -8.13 6.13 8.58
N PRO A 305 -7.32 6.09 9.67
CA PRO A 305 -7.80 6.42 11.01
C PRO A 305 -8.39 7.83 11.10
N ARG A 306 -9.28 8.04 12.08
CA ARG A 306 -9.88 9.35 12.42
C ARG A 306 -8.80 10.43 12.47
N PHE A 307 -9.14 11.62 11.99
CA PHE A 307 -8.23 12.76 11.98
C PHE A 307 -8.95 14.09 12.21
N GLN A 308 -8.17 15.10 12.58
CA GLN A 308 -8.62 16.47 12.79
C GLN A 308 -7.73 17.45 12.04
N LEU A 309 -8.34 18.54 11.58
CA LEU A 309 -7.68 19.67 10.92
C LEU A 309 -8.11 20.97 11.61
N ALA A 310 -7.18 21.91 11.77
CA ALA A 310 -7.47 23.27 12.19
C ALA A 310 -7.78 24.11 10.95
N LEU A 311 -8.93 24.78 10.92
CA LEU A 311 -9.41 25.46 9.73
C LEU A 311 -8.61 26.73 9.39
N GLU A 312 -8.04 27.37 10.42
CA GLU A 312 -7.19 28.55 10.27
C GLU A 312 -5.90 28.29 9.45
N ASP A 313 -5.46 27.04 9.33
CA ASP A 313 -4.32 26.66 8.49
C ASP A 313 -4.60 26.89 6.99
N TYR A 314 -5.88 27.04 6.61
CA TYR A 314 -6.33 27.11 5.21
C TYR A 314 -6.99 28.44 4.84
N GLU A 315 -7.29 29.28 5.82
CA GLU A 315 -7.76 30.65 5.63
C GLU A 315 -7.16 31.56 6.72
N PRO A 316 -6.04 32.23 6.43
CA PRO A 316 -5.32 33.05 7.40
C PRO A 316 -6.16 34.19 8.00
N ASN A 317 -7.21 34.65 7.31
CA ASN A 317 -8.08 35.70 7.83
C ASN A 317 -8.95 35.21 9.02
N LEU A 318 -9.03 33.90 9.27
CA LEU A 318 -9.66 33.36 10.48
C LEU A 318 -8.84 33.62 11.76
N SER A 319 -7.58 34.05 11.66
CA SER A 319 -6.68 34.24 12.83
C SER A 319 -7.26 35.14 13.93
N HIS A 320 -8.00 36.20 13.56
CA HIS A 320 -8.64 37.06 14.55
C HIS A 320 -9.69 36.29 15.36
N LEU A 321 -10.55 35.55 14.65
CA LEU A 321 -11.62 34.74 15.22
C LEU A 321 -11.06 33.62 16.11
N THR A 322 -10.02 32.93 15.65
CA THR A 322 -9.41 31.82 16.39
C THR A 322 -8.58 32.28 17.58
N SER A 323 -8.00 33.49 17.52
CA SER A 323 -7.36 34.11 18.69
C SER A 323 -8.37 34.42 19.80
N GLN A 324 -9.57 34.86 19.42
CA GLN A 324 -10.65 35.18 20.36
C GLN A 324 -11.28 33.91 20.95
N PHE A 325 -11.74 32.99 20.09
CA PHE A 325 -12.60 31.86 20.50
C PHE A 325 -11.91 30.49 20.51
N GLY A 326 -10.64 30.42 20.10
CA GLY A 326 -9.89 29.17 19.92
C GLY A 326 -9.97 28.64 18.48
N SER A 327 -9.14 27.64 18.17
CA SER A 327 -9.08 26.99 16.86
C SER A 327 -10.42 26.40 16.44
N ILE A 328 -10.74 26.48 15.14
CA ILE A 328 -11.91 25.82 14.56
C ILE A 328 -11.46 24.47 14.04
N ILE A 329 -11.92 23.40 14.68
CA ILE A 329 -11.52 22.04 14.39
C ILE A 329 -12.56 21.38 13.50
N LEU A 330 -12.08 20.93 12.34
CA LEU A 330 -12.75 19.98 11.48
C LEU A 330 -12.40 18.57 11.95
N ASP A 331 -13.40 17.78 12.32
CA ASP A 331 -13.25 16.41 12.78
C ASP A 331 -13.81 15.44 11.73
N CYS A 332 -12.96 14.50 11.31
CA CYS A 332 -13.29 13.50 10.31
C CYS A 332 -13.15 12.10 10.89
N ASP A 333 -14.23 11.33 10.83
CA ASP A 333 -14.23 9.94 11.28
C ASP A 333 -13.37 9.04 10.36
N ARG A 334 -13.21 7.78 10.78
CA ARG A 334 -12.45 6.79 10.03
C ARG A 334 -12.96 6.74 8.59
N GLY A 335 -12.02 6.79 7.66
CA GLY A 335 -12.29 6.71 6.24
C GLY A 335 -12.46 8.02 5.50
N GLY A 336 -12.14 9.14 6.16
CA GLY A 336 -12.32 10.46 5.57
C GLY A 336 -13.79 10.77 5.37
N ILE A 337 -14.55 10.65 6.44
CA ILE A 337 -15.95 11.02 6.47
C ILE A 337 -16.06 12.22 7.39
N PHE A 338 -16.60 13.33 6.90
CA PHE A 338 -16.88 14.50 7.72
C PHE A 338 -17.80 14.10 8.87
N LYS A 339 -17.39 14.41 10.11
CA LYS A 339 -18.18 14.15 11.31
C LYS A 339 -18.81 15.44 11.84
N SER A 340 -17.97 16.44 12.09
CA SER A 340 -18.38 17.71 12.72
C SER A 340 -17.34 18.80 12.54
N ILE A 341 -17.79 20.04 12.72
CA ILE A 341 -16.92 21.22 12.84
C ILE A 341 -17.30 22.02 14.08
N GLY A 342 -16.31 22.54 14.79
CA GLY A 342 -16.56 23.32 16.00
C GLY A 342 -15.29 23.95 16.60
N PHE A 343 -15.45 24.87 17.54
CA PHE A 343 -14.31 25.38 18.30
C PHE A 343 -13.72 24.29 19.19
N ILE A 344 -12.39 24.26 19.30
CA ILE A 344 -11.67 23.29 20.15
C ILE A 344 -12.14 23.34 21.61
N ASP A 345 -12.44 24.54 22.10
CA ASP A 345 -13.11 24.78 23.38
C ASP A 345 -14.45 25.49 23.12
N SER A 346 -15.52 24.69 23.07
CA SER A 346 -16.88 25.18 22.84
C SER A 346 -17.37 26.19 23.89
N GLN A 347 -16.76 26.23 25.09
CA GLN A 347 -17.14 27.18 26.14
C GLN A 347 -16.54 28.57 25.90
N ARG A 348 -15.43 28.65 25.17
CA ARG A 348 -14.72 29.90 24.89
C ARG A 348 -15.43 30.79 23.87
N CYS A 349 -16.15 30.19 22.92
CA CYS A 349 -16.98 30.96 22.00
C CYS A 349 -18.23 31.49 22.71
N THR A 350 -18.40 32.82 22.75
CA THR A 350 -19.60 33.45 23.34
C THR A 350 -20.67 33.79 22.30
N SER A 351 -20.35 33.71 21.01
CA SER A 351 -21.27 33.98 19.90
C SER A 351 -22.20 32.80 19.63
N HIS A 352 -23.48 32.93 19.97
CA HIS A 352 -24.50 31.93 19.66
C HIS A 352 -24.71 31.78 18.15
N SER A 353 -24.71 32.89 17.40
CA SER A 353 -24.83 32.89 15.94
C SER A 353 -23.76 32.04 15.25
N LEU A 354 -22.50 32.13 15.70
CA LEU A 354 -21.42 31.29 15.15
C LEU A 354 -21.55 29.82 15.54
N LYS A 355 -21.98 29.52 16.78
CA LYS A 355 -22.23 28.14 17.21
C LYS A 355 -23.34 27.49 16.40
N ASP A 356 -24.44 28.20 16.21
CA ASP A 356 -25.58 27.74 15.41
C ASP A 356 -25.15 27.53 13.95
N PHE A 357 -24.38 28.46 13.39
CA PHE A 357 -23.82 28.31 12.05
C PHE A 357 -22.95 27.06 11.89
N LEU A 358 -22.01 26.80 12.82
CA LEU A 358 -21.16 25.61 12.77
C LEU A 358 -21.97 24.31 12.98
N SER A 359 -23.03 24.36 13.78
CA SER A 359 -23.99 23.26 13.94
C SER A 359 -24.76 22.98 12.65
N ASP A 360 -25.20 24.02 11.94
CA ASP A 360 -25.88 23.89 10.65
C ASP A 360 -24.94 23.32 9.59
N VAL A 361 -23.70 23.83 9.51
CA VAL A 361 -22.65 23.30 8.62
C VAL A 361 -22.36 21.84 8.94
N THR A 362 -22.25 21.50 10.23
CA THR A 362 -22.07 20.11 10.69
C THR A 362 -23.19 19.22 10.18
N SER A 363 -24.43 19.67 10.32
CA SER A 363 -25.61 18.91 9.87
C SER A 363 -25.64 18.75 8.35
N CYS A 364 -25.21 19.77 7.60
CA CYS A 364 -25.21 19.77 6.15
C CYS A 364 -24.11 18.87 5.54
N LEU A 365 -22.92 18.83 6.15
CA LEU A 365 -21.80 18.02 5.68
C LEU A 365 -21.72 16.63 6.34
N HIS A 366 -22.58 16.31 7.30
CA HIS A 366 -22.52 15.05 8.03
C HIS A 366 -22.53 13.85 7.07
N GLY A 367 -21.51 13.00 7.17
CA GLY A 367 -21.39 11.81 6.31
C GLY A 367 -20.78 12.08 4.93
N ALA A 368 -20.48 13.33 4.58
CA ALA A 368 -19.82 13.65 3.31
C ALA A 368 -18.39 13.08 3.29
N GLU A 369 -18.01 12.43 2.19
CA GLU A 369 -16.66 11.92 2.02
C GLU A 369 -15.68 13.07 1.74
N CYS A 370 -14.50 13.01 2.34
CA CYS A 370 -13.35 13.88 2.10
C CYS A 370 -12.73 13.55 0.74
N ARG A 371 -13.37 13.99 -0.35
CA ARG A 371 -12.84 13.86 -1.72
C ARG A 371 -12.61 15.26 -2.31
N THR A 372 -11.76 15.32 -3.32
CA THR A 372 -11.48 16.54 -4.06
C THR A 372 -12.77 17.22 -4.52
N ASN A 373 -13.04 18.42 -4.00
CA ASN A 373 -14.20 19.25 -4.29
C ASN A 373 -15.58 18.61 -4.02
N SER A 374 -15.68 17.52 -3.24
CA SER A 374 -16.97 16.89 -2.97
C SER A 374 -17.91 17.74 -2.11
N TRP A 375 -17.36 18.69 -1.35
CA TRP A 375 -18.15 19.52 -0.45
C TRP A 375 -18.72 20.77 -1.13
N ASP A 376 -18.17 21.18 -2.28
CA ASP A 376 -18.49 22.46 -2.93
C ASP A 376 -19.99 22.62 -3.20
N SER A 377 -20.60 21.63 -3.86
CA SER A 377 -22.04 21.67 -4.16
C SER A 377 -22.93 21.69 -2.91
N ILE A 378 -22.51 20.99 -1.85
CA ILE A 378 -23.22 20.94 -0.57
C ILE A 378 -23.15 22.32 0.10
N LEU A 379 -21.97 22.93 0.10
CA LEU A 379 -21.72 24.25 0.67
C LEU A 379 -22.41 25.37 -0.12
N ASP A 380 -22.43 25.30 -1.45
CA ASP A 380 -23.14 26.26 -2.29
C ASP A 380 -24.65 26.24 -2.06
N HIS A 381 -25.22 25.04 -1.93
CA HIS A 381 -26.63 24.87 -1.60
C HIS A 381 -26.95 25.37 -0.18
N PHE A 382 -26.08 25.09 0.79
CA PHE A 382 -26.18 25.59 2.15
C PHE A 382 -26.22 27.13 2.19
N ILE A 383 -25.29 27.78 1.50
CA ILE A 383 -25.21 29.23 1.41
C ILE A 383 -26.45 29.82 0.72
N SER A 384 -26.85 29.24 -0.40
CA SER A 384 -28.04 29.68 -1.14
C SER A 384 -29.30 29.64 -0.26
N ARG A 385 -29.48 28.58 0.54
CA ARG A 385 -30.60 28.48 1.49
C ARG A 385 -30.56 29.53 2.59
N LYS A 386 -29.38 29.80 3.17
CA LYS A 386 -29.22 30.85 4.18
C LYS A 386 -29.59 32.22 3.61
N VAL A 387 -29.10 32.57 2.41
CA VAL A 387 -29.45 33.84 1.73
C VAL A 387 -30.95 33.97 1.50
N ILE A 388 -31.61 32.89 1.05
CA ILE A 388 -33.06 32.90 0.80
C ILE A 388 -33.87 33.03 2.09
N HIS A 389 -33.47 32.38 3.19
CA HIS A 389 -34.18 32.45 4.46
C HIS A 389 -34.03 33.81 5.16
N HIS A 390 -32.91 34.51 4.95
CA HIS A 390 -32.68 35.86 5.46
C HIS A 390 -33.30 36.93 4.54
N LEU A 391 -34.60 36.84 4.25
CA LEU A 391 -35.41 37.72 3.38
C LEU A 391 -35.31 39.26 3.63
N ASN A 392 -34.41 39.73 4.51
CA ASN A 392 -34.09 41.11 4.82
C ASN A 392 -32.65 41.54 4.45
N TYR A 393 -32.05 41.03 3.35
CA TYR A 393 -30.78 41.56 2.80
C TYR A 393 -29.60 41.74 3.79
N GLU A 394 -29.58 41.04 4.93
CA GLU A 394 -28.38 41.01 5.76
C GLU A 394 -27.40 40.02 5.13
N ASN A 395 -26.28 40.56 4.65
CA ASN A 395 -25.18 39.75 4.12
C ASN A 395 -24.75 38.71 5.18
N ILE A 396 -24.46 37.49 4.73
CA ILE A 396 -23.84 36.48 5.58
C ILE A 396 -22.61 37.12 6.24
N PRO A 397 -22.47 37.06 7.58
CA PRO A 397 -21.33 37.67 8.26
C PRO A 397 -19.99 37.23 7.66
N ASP A 398 -19.04 38.16 7.54
CA ASP A 398 -17.74 37.92 6.90
C ASP A 398 -17.02 36.68 7.48
N GLU A 399 -17.09 36.49 8.80
CA GLU A 399 -16.52 35.33 9.49
C GLU A 399 -17.11 34.00 9.03
N GLN A 400 -18.42 33.95 8.76
CA GLN A 400 -19.09 32.75 8.25
C GLN A 400 -18.67 32.46 6.80
N LEU A 401 -18.51 33.50 5.97
CA LEU A 401 -18.00 33.36 4.61
C LEU A 401 -16.54 32.85 4.59
N LEU A 402 -15.70 33.33 5.51
CA LEU A 402 -14.33 32.85 5.68
C LEU A 402 -14.29 31.36 6.06
N ILE A 403 -15.17 30.91 6.96
CA ILE A 403 -15.28 29.49 7.32
C ILE A 403 -15.65 28.64 6.10
N ILE A 404 -16.61 29.09 5.29
CA ILE A 404 -17.03 28.37 4.06
C ILE A 404 -15.90 28.32 3.04
N LYS A 405 -15.20 29.45 2.84
CA LYS A 405 -14.04 29.52 1.95
C LYS A 405 -12.95 28.54 2.40
N ALA A 406 -12.67 28.48 3.69
CA ALA A 406 -11.69 27.54 4.25
C ALA A 406 -12.12 26.08 4.07
N LEU A 407 -13.41 25.76 4.26
CA LEU A 407 -13.95 24.42 4.02
C LEU A 407 -13.82 24.00 2.55
N LYS A 408 -14.07 24.91 1.60
CA LYS A 408 -13.84 24.66 0.17
C LYS A 408 -12.36 24.45 -0.14
N MET A 409 -11.49 25.26 0.47
CA MET A 409 -10.03 25.10 0.33
C MET A 409 -9.57 23.73 0.81
N VAL A 410 -10.02 23.30 2.00
CA VAL A 410 -9.76 21.95 2.53
C VAL A 410 -10.33 20.88 1.59
N SER A 411 -11.56 21.05 1.11
CA SER A 411 -12.18 20.11 0.18
C SER A 411 -11.41 19.97 -1.13
N SER A 412 -10.78 21.04 -1.62
CA SER A 412 -9.99 21.01 -2.85
C SER A 412 -8.65 20.28 -2.71
N LEU A 413 -8.17 20.11 -1.48
CA LEU A 413 -6.92 19.43 -1.16
C LEU A 413 -7.11 17.94 -0.86
N PHE A 414 -8.31 17.51 -0.45
CA PHE A 414 -8.64 16.09 -0.35
C PHE A 414 -8.51 15.38 -1.69
#